data_AF-S2S1D7-F1
#
_entry.id   AF-S2S1D7-F1
#
_cell.length_a   1.000
_cell.length_b   1.000
_cell.length_c   1.000
_cell.angle_alpha   90.00
_cell.angle_beta   90.00
_cell.angle_gamma   90.00
#
_symmetry.space_group_name_H-M   'P 1'
#
loop_
_entity.id
_entity.type
_entity.pdbx_description
1 polymer ?
#
loop_
_entity_poly.entity_id
_entity_poly.type
_entity_poly.pdbx_seq_one_letter_code
_entity_poly.pdbx_strand_id
1 'polypeptide(L)'
;MSTIDQLRTLNPDKTIHSLDEAAFADYGVTYAQYDVSELKAFMDQHVTIPAPSEANLYVPSNPDMEKIPVVQQIGRDVYAGLPIEAGECAGHAEALTAVEFHQGSEVNVFFTDVVM
;
A
#
# COMPACT_ATOMS: atom_id res chain seq x y z
N MET A 1 18.81 1.57 -16.38
CA MET A 1 17.48 2.14 -16.63
C MET A 1 16.63 1.81 -15.42
N SER A 2 15.96 2.79 -14.80
CA SER A 2 15.14 2.54 -13.60
C SER A 2 13.83 1.83 -13.97
N THR A 3 13.11 1.27 -12.99
CA THR A 3 11.79 0.65 -13.20
C THR A 3 10.81 1.66 -13.82
N ILE A 4 10.81 2.91 -13.36
CA ILE A 4 9.91 3.94 -13.91
C ILE A 4 10.25 4.31 -15.37
N ASP A 5 11.54 4.32 -15.74
CA ASP A 5 11.94 4.55 -17.15
C ASP A 5 11.45 3.42 -18.06
N GLN A 6 11.48 2.18 -17.57
CA GLN A 6 10.93 1.01 -18.28
C GLN A 6 9.42 1.15 -18.46
N LEU A 7 8.69 1.49 -17.39
CA LEU A 7 7.25 1.70 -17.44
C LEU A 7 6.87 2.79 -18.43
N ARG A 8 7.57 3.93 -18.43
CA ARG A 8 7.37 5.02 -19.39
C ARG A 8 7.62 4.59 -20.83
N THR A 9 8.70 3.83 -21.06
CA THR A 9 9.04 3.32 -22.40
C THR A 9 7.99 2.35 -22.94
N LEU A 10 7.45 1.49 -22.07
CA LEU A 10 6.43 0.51 -22.45
C LEU A 10 5.04 1.12 -22.64
N ASN A 11 4.80 2.32 -22.09
CA ASN A 11 3.49 2.99 -22.11
C ASN A 11 3.61 4.42 -22.68
N PRO A 12 3.99 4.59 -23.96
CA PRO A 12 4.27 5.91 -24.55
C PRO A 12 3.04 6.82 -24.65
N ASP A 13 1.83 6.27 -24.52
CA ASP A 13 0.55 6.99 -24.50
C ASP A 13 0.17 7.52 -23.10
N LYS A 14 0.94 7.18 -22.06
CA LYS A 14 0.64 7.52 -20.66
C LYS A 14 1.67 8.47 -20.07
N THR A 15 1.19 9.44 -19.31
CA THR A 15 2.04 10.24 -18.43
C THR A 15 2.16 9.50 -17.09
N ILE A 16 3.33 8.90 -16.85
CA ILE A 16 3.62 8.17 -15.60
C ILE A 16 4.56 9.03 -14.76
N HIS A 17 4.09 9.48 -13.60
CA HIS A 17 4.85 10.28 -12.64
C HIS A 17 5.44 9.40 -11.53
N SER A 18 6.59 9.81 -10.99
CA SER A 18 7.13 9.25 -9.76
C SER A 18 6.48 9.91 -8.53
N LEU A 19 6.46 9.22 -7.39
CA LEU A 19 5.86 9.71 -6.14
C LEU A 19 6.60 10.91 -5.52
N ASP A 20 7.85 11.16 -5.92
CA ASP A 20 8.65 12.31 -5.50
C ASP A 20 8.44 13.56 -6.37
N GLU A 21 7.65 13.46 -7.44
CA GLU A 21 7.30 14.59 -8.29
C GLU A 21 6.19 15.44 -7.65
N ALA A 22 6.27 16.77 -7.83
CA ALA A 22 5.28 17.71 -7.28
C ALA A 22 3.83 17.44 -7.72
N ALA A 23 3.64 16.74 -8.85
CA ALA A 23 2.32 16.33 -9.32
C ALA A 23 1.57 15.40 -8.35
N PHE A 24 2.27 14.70 -7.45
CA PHE A 24 1.64 13.83 -6.46
C PHE A 24 1.06 14.58 -5.24
N ALA A 25 1.49 15.83 -5.00
CA ALA A 25 1.16 16.58 -3.78
C ALA A 25 -0.35 16.86 -3.61
N ASP A 26 -1.12 16.86 -4.70
CA ASP A 26 -2.59 17.02 -4.65
C ASP A 26 -3.31 15.73 -4.20
N TYR A 27 -2.63 14.57 -4.24
CA TYR A 27 -3.22 13.26 -3.96
C TYR A 27 -2.75 12.65 -2.64
N GLY A 28 -1.53 12.95 -2.19
CA GLY A 28 -1.02 12.39 -0.95
C GLY A 28 0.41 12.78 -0.61
N VAL A 29 0.96 12.06 0.36
CA VAL A 29 2.34 12.20 0.84
C VAL A 29 2.97 10.82 1.02
N THR A 30 4.29 10.75 0.94
CA THR A 30 5.05 9.52 1.23
C THR A 30 5.70 9.61 2.61
N TYR A 31 5.78 8.46 3.29
CA TYR A 31 6.35 8.36 4.63
C TYR A 31 7.58 7.46 4.63
N ALA A 32 8.77 8.06 4.65
CA ALA A 32 10.03 7.33 4.68
C ALA A 32 10.56 7.08 6.10
N GLN A 33 9.93 7.67 7.12
CA GLN A 33 10.43 7.64 8.50
C GLN A 33 10.05 6.39 9.30
N TYR A 34 9.09 5.59 8.82
CA TYR A 34 8.61 4.41 9.55
C TYR A 34 9.47 3.18 9.25
N ASP A 35 9.95 2.51 10.29
CA ASP A 35 10.57 1.19 10.16
C ASP A 35 9.49 0.12 10.07
N VAL A 36 9.18 -0.31 8.84
CA VAL A 36 8.15 -1.31 8.55
C VAL A 36 8.69 -2.75 8.55
N SER A 37 9.91 -2.99 9.06
CA SER A 37 10.54 -4.31 9.00
C SER A 37 9.75 -5.40 9.73
N GLU A 38 9.19 -5.07 10.90
CA GLU A 38 8.35 -6.01 11.68
C GLU A 38 7.03 -6.31 10.95
N LEU A 39 6.40 -5.29 10.36
CA LEU A 39 5.20 -5.48 9.53
C LEU A 39 5.49 -6.33 8.29
N LYS A 40 6.65 -6.13 7.64
CA LYS A 40 7.07 -6.98 6.53
C LYS A 40 7.25 -8.43 6.98
N ALA A 41 7.94 -8.66 8.09
CA ALA A 41 8.15 -10.00 8.62
C ALA A 41 6.82 -10.68 8.97
N PHE A 42 5.86 -9.93 9.51
CA PHE A 42 4.51 -10.41 9.75
C PHE A 42 3.83 -10.85 8.44
N MET A 43 3.86 -10.01 7.41
CA MET A 43 3.28 -10.33 6.10
C MET A 43 3.94 -11.57 5.49
N ASP A 44 5.27 -11.66 5.48
CA ASP A 44 6.01 -12.79 4.91
C ASP A 44 5.71 -14.13 5.63
N GLN A 45 5.39 -14.09 6.93
CA GLN A 45 5.18 -15.30 7.75
C GLN A 45 3.71 -15.72 7.86
N HIS A 46 2.78 -14.77 7.78
CA HIS A 46 1.38 -15.00 8.12
C HIS A 46 0.42 -14.80 6.94
N VAL A 47 0.86 -14.14 5.87
CA VAL A 47 0.00 -13.82 4.72
C VAL A 47 0.53 -14.50 3.47
N THR A 48 -0.23 -15.47 2.96
CA THR A 48 0.06 -16.13 1.68
C THR A 48 -0.64 -15.41 0.55
N ILE A 49 0.08 -15.05 -0.51
CA ILE A 49 -0.52 -14.55 -1.75
C ILE A 49 -1.25 -15.72 -2.44
N PRO A 50 -2.58 -15.64 -2.65
CA PRO A 50 -3.33 -16.68 -3.36
C PRO A 50 -2.80 -16.91 -4.77
N ALA A 51 -3.06 -18.09 -5.35
CA ALA A 51 -2.67 -18.34 -6.74
C ALA A 51 -3.43 -17.41 -7.71
N PRO A 52 -2.91 -17.13 -8.93
CA PRO A 52 -3.58 -16.25 -9.89
C PRO A 52 -5.01 -16.66 -10.28
N SER A 53 -5.35 -17.93 -10.13
CA SER A 53 -6.70 -18.46 -10.40
C SER A 53 -7.67 -18.30 -9.22
N GLU A 54 -7.18 -17.86 -8.06
CA GLU A 54 -7.94 -17.71 -6.82
C GLU A 54 -8.31 -16.25 -6.59
N ALA A 55 -9.32 -16.03 -5.74
CA ALA A 55 -9.74 -14.68 -5.38
C ALA A 55 -8.69 -14.00 -4.47
N ASN A 56 -8.60 -12.67 -4.56
CA ASN A 56 -7.80 -11.88 -3.63
C ASN A 56 -8.33 -12.06 -2.20
N LEU A 57 -7.39 -12.13 -1.26
CA LEU A 57 -7.65 -12.07 0.17
C LEU A 57 -7.76 -10.61 0.61
N TYR A 58 -8.79 -10.31 1.39
CA TYR A 58 -9.00 -9.01 2.01
C TYR A 58 -9.41 -9.20 3.47
N VAL A 59 -8.56 -8.71 4.38
CA VAL A 59 -8.81 -8.68 5.82
C VAL A 59 -8.74 -7.22 6.26
N PRO A 60 -9.88 -6.55 6.51
CA PRO A 60 -9.88 -5.11 6.82
C PRO A 60 -9.27 -4.77 8.19
N SER A 61 -9.43 -5.65 9.18
CA SER A 61 -8.90 -5.49 10.53
C SER A 61 -8.34 -6.84 11.01
N ASN A 62 -7.03 -6.86 11.26
CA ASN A 62 -6.30 -8.00 11.77
C ASN A 62 -5.75 -7.65 13.17
N PRO A 63 -6.31 -8.23 14.25
CA PRO A 63 -5.91 -7.89 15.61
C PRO A 63 -4.43 -8.15 15.93
N ASP A 64 -3.76 -9.04 15.20
CA ASP A 64 -2.34 -9.30 15.41
C ASP A 64 -1.46 -8.30 14.66
N MET A 65 -1.87 -7.87 13.46
CA MET A 65 -1.24 -6.77 12.75
C MET A 65 -1.39 -5.44 13.50
N GLU A 66 -2.58 -5.17 14.03
CA GLU A 66 -2.85 -3.95 14.79
C GLU A 66 -1.97 -3.82 16.03
N LYS A 67 -1.50 -4.93 16.63
CA LYS A 67 -0.58 -4.89 17.77
C LYS A 67 0.85 -4.51 17.39
N ILE A 68 1.21 -4.53 16.10
CA ILE A 68 2.57 -4.25 15.65
C ILE A 68 2.93 -2.79 15.99
N PRO A 69 4.06 -2.54 16.66
CA PRO A 69 4.46 -1.21 17.11
C PRO A 69 4.43 -0.13 16.02
N VAL A 70 4.89 -0.44 14.80
CA VAL A 70 4.89 0.54 13.69
C VAL A 70 3.48 0.90 13.22
N VAL A 71 2.53 -0.06 13.24
CA VAL A 71 1.12 0.20 12.89
C VAL A 71 0.50 1.16 13.90
N GLN A 72 0.76 0.93 15.18
CA GLN A 72 0.32 1.83 16.25
C GLN A 72 0.98 3.21 16.17
N GLN A 73 2.23 3.28 15.73
CA GLN A 73 2.92 4.55 15.49
C GLN A 73 2.26 5.32 14.33
N ILE A 74 2.03 4.68 13.19
CA ILE A 74 1.33 5.27 12.05
C ILE A 74 -0.06 5.78 12.48
N GLY A 75 -0.81 4.98 13.26
CA GLY A 75 -2.10 5.38 13.82
C GLY A 75 -2.05 6.67 14.62
N ARG A 76 -1.05 6.83 15.49
CA ARG A 76 -0.87 8.07 16.26
C ARG A 76 -0.46 9.25 15.39
N ASP A 77 0.48 9.04 14.48
CA ASP A 77 1.14 10.11 13.74
C ASP A 77 0.28 10.64 12.58
N VAL A 78 -0.42 9.74 11.85
CA VAL A 78 -1.25 10.09 10.69
C VAL A 78 -2.70 10.41 11.09
N TYR A 79 -3.25 9.63 12.03
CA TYR A 79 -4.67 9.72 12.41
C TYR A 79 -4.90 10.44 13.74
N ALA A 80 -3.86 11.06 14.31
CA ALA A 80 -3.93 11.78 15.58
C ALA A 80 -4.51 10.95 16.74
N GLY A 81 -4.32 9.63 16.71
CA GLY A 81 -4.83 8.71 17.73
C GLY A 81 -6.31 8.37 17.63
N LEU A 82 -6.98 8.70 16.51
CA LEU A 82 -8.28 8.12 16.19
C LEU A 82 -8.15 6.58 16.06
N PRO A 83 -9.23 5.82 16.34
CA PRO A 83 -9.25 4.38 16.08
C PRO A 83 -8.94 4.09 14.60
N ILE A 84 -8.09 3.10 14.37
CA ILE A 84 -7.74 2.60 13.03
C ILE A 84 -8.13 1.13 12.93
N GLU A 85 -8.41 0.70 11.70
CA GLU A 85 -8.44 -0.71 11.31
C GLU A 85 -7.20 -0.95 10.44
N ALA A 86 -6.44 -2.00 10.74
CA ALA A 86 -5.27 -2.36 9.94
C ALA A 86 -5.29 -3.86 9.64
N GLY A 87 -5.19 -4.20 8.37
CA GLY A 87 -5.13 -5.59 7.93
C GLY A 87 -4.56 -5.72 6.52
N GLU A 88 -4.56 -6.96 6.02
CA GLU A 88 -3.88 -7.35 4.81
C GLU A 88 -4.78 -7.46 3.57
N CYS A 89 -4.22 -7.01 2.43
CA CYS A 89 -4.69 -7.32 1.09
C CYS A 89 -3.63 -8.20 0.41
N ALA A 90 -4.01 -9.37 -0.12
CA ALA A 90 -3.09 -10.25 -0.83
C ALA A 90 -3.73 -10.88 -2.07
N GLY A 91 -3.05 -10.80 -3.21
CA GLY A 91 -3.56 -11.31 -4.48
C GLY A 91 -2.82 -10.74 -5.67
N HIS A 92 -3.44 -10.83 -6.85
CA HIS A 92 -2.85 -10.40 -8.12
C HIS A 92 -3.58 -9.14 -8.63
N ALA A 93 -2.99 -7.98 -8.40
CA ALA A 93 -3.53 -6.70 -8.87
C ALA A 93 -2.69 -6.17 -10.04
N GLU A 94 -3.06 -6.63 -11.25
CA GLU A 94 -2.37 -6.35 -12.52
C GLU A 94 -3.16 -5.35 -13.40
N ALA A 95 -4.35 -4.94 -12.97
CA ALA A 95 -5.21 -4.02 -13.70
C ALA A 95 -6.00 -3.11 -12.76
N LEU A 96 -6.14 -1.84 -13.14
CA LEU A 96 -7.01 -0.88 -12.47
C LEU A 96 -8.42 -0.97 -13.07
N THR A 97 -9.39 -1.43 -12.27
CA THR A 97 -10.78 -1.65 -12.73
C THR A 97 -11.80 -0.72 -12.06
N ALA A 98 -11.44 -0.12 -10.93
CA ALA A 98 -12.29 0.78 -10.16
C ALA A 98 -11.43 1.84 -9.45
N VAL A 99 -12.07 2.93 -9.03
CA VAL A 99 -11.50 3.95 -8.17
C VAL A 99 -12.49 4.26 -7.06
N GLU A 100 -11.97 4.54 -5.87
CA GLU A 100 -12.76 4.91 -4.70
C GLU A 100 -12.27 6.22 -4.09
N PHE A 101 -13.11 6.81 -3.23
CA PHE A 101 -12.78 8.04 -2.53
C PHE A 101 -13.29 7.96 -1.09
N HIS A 102 -12.39 8.22 -0.15
CA HIS A 102 -12.68 8.30 1.27
C HIS A 102 -12.52 9.74 1.77
N GLN A 103 -13.41 10.16 2.67
CA GLN A 103 -13.26 11.47 3.33
C GLN A 103 -12.07 11.50 4.30
N GLY A 104 -11.71 10.33 4.86
CA GLY A 104 -10.52 10.14 5.69
C GLY A 104 -9.33 9.67 4.85
N SER A 105 -8.12 9.89 5.36
CA SER A 105 -6.90 9.39 4.73
C SER A 105 -6.82 7.86 4.81
N GLU A 106 -6.22 7.26 3.79
CA GLU A 106 -5.87 5.84 3.78
C GLU A 106 -4.35 5.70 3.63
N VAL A 107 -3.73 4.87 4.47
CA VAL A 107 -2.28 4.63 4.42
C VAL A 107 -2.03 3.24 3.86
N ASN A 108 -1.32 3.18 2.74
CA ASN A 108 -0.95 1.95 2.07
C ASN A 108 0.54 1.64 2.27
N VAL A 109 0.85 0.38 2.59
CA VAL A 109 2.22 -0.14 2.73
C VAL A 109 2.37 -1.34 1.80
N PHE A 110 3.17 -1.18 0.75
CA PHE A 110 3.36 -2.21 -0.26
C PHE A 110 4.65 -2.99 -0.03
N PHE A 111 4.57 -4.32 -0.05
CA PHE A 111 5.74 -5.21 0.07
C PHE A 111 6.07 -5.95 -1.24
N THR A 112 5.20 -5.85 -2.24
CA THR A 112 5.35 -6.38 -3.60
C THR A 112 4.79 -5.38 -4.61
N ASP A 113 5.14 -5.53 -5.88
CA ASP A 113 4.60 -4.71 -6.96
C ASP A 113 3.09 -4.90 -7.10
N VAL A 114 2.36 -3.79 -7.31
CA VAL A 114 0.90 -3.78 -7.44
C VAL A 114 0.44 -2.65 -8.36
N VAL A 115 -0.67 -2.86 -9.06
CA VAL A 115 -1.43 -1.80 -9.75
C VAL A 115 -2.66 -1.46 -8.90
N MET A 116 -2.72 -0.22 -8.39
CA MET A 116 -3.80 0.26 -7.52
C MET A 116 -4.11 1.73 -7.79
#